data_AF-A0A9P1PW64-F1
#
_entry.id   AF-A0A9P1PW64-F1
#
_cell.length_a   1.000
_cell.length_b   1.000
_cell.length_c   1.000
_cell.angle_alpha   90.00
_cell.angle_beta   90.00
_cell.angle_gamma   90.00
#
_symmetry.space_group_name_H-M   'P 1'
#
loop_
_entity.id
_entity.type
_entity.pdbx_description
1 polymer ?
#
loop_
_entity_poly.entity_id
_entity_poly.type
_entity_poly.pdbx_seq_one_letter_code
_entity_poly.pdbx_strand_id
1 'polypeptide(L)'
;MKKVTLIASNVVNASEGMRLEVSLDNNNHIELENEVLGKGSVQWEKWYDFNVLEFDESKALMDWNDTDFAENISTLDILNRRLAVGELIRYVDGGEHFTYRIDEIKS
;
A
#
# COMPACT_ATOMS: atom_id res chain seq x y z
N MET A 1 -14.50 -12.68 -3.16
CA MET A 1 -14.24 -11.33 -2.61
C MET A 1 -13.92 -11.43 -1.13
N LYS A 2 -12.76 -10.93 -0.75
CA LYS A 2 -12.32 -10.94 0.65
C LYS A 2 -11.66 -9.59 0.95
N LYS A 3 -12.22 -8.85 1.90
CA LYS A 3 -11.52 -7.69 2.47
C LYS A 3 -10.40 -8.22 3.36
N VAL A 4 -9.21 -7.66 3.22
CA VAL A 4 -8.05 -8.06 4.02
C VAL A 4 -7.32 -6.83 4.53
N THR A 5 -6.56 -7.05 5.60
CA THR A 5 -5.55 -6.09 6.06
C THR A 5 -4.17 -6.72 5.88
N LEU A 6 -3.34 -6.14 5.02
CA LEU A 6 -1.92 -6.45 4.93
C LEU A 6 -1.18 -5.68 6.02
N ILE A 7 -0.25 -6.36 6.69
CA ILE A 7 0.71 -5.74 7.60
C ILE A 7 2.08 -6.00 7.02
N ALA A 8 2.87 -4.96 6.83
CA ALA A 8 4.19 -5.05 6.24
C ALA A 8 5.20 -4.22 7.03
N SER A 9 6.46 -4.67 7.10
CA SER A 9 7.55 -3.96 7.78
C SER A 9 8.55 -3.44 6.76
N ASN A 10 9.11 -2.25 7.01
CA ASN A 10 10.18 -1.71 6.17
C ASN A 10 11.41 -2.63 6.25
N VAL A 11 11.99 -2.97 5.10
CA VAL A 11 13.11 -3.91 4.99
C VAL A 11 14.39 -3.32 5.59
N VAL A 12 14.57 -2.00 5.55
CA VAL A 12 15.74 -1.29 6.08
C VAL A 12 15.54 -0.92 7.55
N ASN A 13 14.36 -0.42 7.91
CA ASN A 13 14.05 0.03 9.27
C ASN A 13 12.86 -0.72 9.87
N ALA A 14 13.11 -1.80 10.62
CA ALA A 14 12.05 -2.66 11.15
C ALA A 14 11.12 -2.01 12.19
N SER A 15 11.41 -0.79 12.67
CA SER A 15 10.46 -0.02 13.50
C SER A 15 9.37 0.68 12.68
N GLU A 16 9.56 0.80 11.37
CA GLU A 16 8.58 1.36 10.43
C GLU A 16 7.73 0.24 9.83
N GLY A 17 6.46 0.56 9.60
CA GLY A 17 5.48 -0.40 9.12
C GLY A 17 4.48 0.23 8.16
N MET A 18 3.79 -0.63 7.42
CA MET A 18 2.72 -0.29 6.52
C MET A 18 1.51 -1.17 6.84
N ARG A 19 0.33 -0.57 6.78
CA ARG A 19 -0.96 -1.27 6.83
C ARG A 19 -1.72 -0.96 5.57
N LEU A 20 -2.33 -1.96 4.95
CA LEU A 20 -3.11 -1.80 3.73
C LEU A 20 -4.42 -2.58 3.83
N GLU A 21 -5.55 -1.89 3.74
CA GLU A 21 -6.89 -2.47 3.69
C GLU A 21 -7.40 -2.44 2.24
N VAL A 22 -7.54 -3.61 1.62
CA VAL A 22 -7.97 -3.79 0.22
C VAL A 22 -8.92 -4.97 0.07
N SER A 23 -9.70 -4.96 -1.01
CA SER A 23 -10.44 -6.14 -1.46
C SER A 23 -9.58 -6.97 -2.41
N LEU A 24 -9.51 -8.29 -2.16
CA LEU A 24 -8.84 -9.22 -3.06
C LEU A 24 -9.84 -10.13 -3.78
N ASP A 25 -9.49 -10.45 -5.03
CA ASP A 25 -10.13 -11.48 -5.85
C ASP A 25 -9.76 -12.90 -5.39
N ASN A 26 -10.27 -13.92 -6.07
CA ASN A 26 -9.98 -15.33 -5.73
C ASN A 26 -8.52 -15.75 -6.01
N ASN A 27 -7.76 -14.94 -6.75
CA ASN A 27 -6.36 -15.15 -7.07
C ASN A 27 -5.41 -14.31 -6.18
N ASN A 28 -5.93 -13.66 -5.14
CA ASN A 28 -5.23 -12.71 -4.28
C ASN A 28 -4.64 -11.48 -5.03
N HIS A 29 -5.29 -11.05 -6.11
CA HIS A 29 -5.02 -9.76 -6.76
C HIS A 29 -5.96 -8.70 -6.18
N ILE A 30 -5.53 -7.44 -6.21
CA ILE A 30 -6.40 -6.32 -5.86
C ILE A 30 -7.54 -6.24 -6.88
N GLU A 31 -8.76 -6.10 -6.37
CA GLU A 31 -9.96 -5.88 -7.17
C GLU A 31 -10.03 -4.41 -7.63
N LEU A 32 -10.15 -4.19 -8.94
CA LEU A 32 -10.09 -2.87 -9.58
C LEU A 32 -11.47 -2.28 -9.93
N GLU A 33 -12.53 -2.71 -9.24
CA GLU A 33 -13.92 -2.33 -9.58
C GLU A 33 -14.38 -1.00 -8.93
N ASN A 34 -13.57 -0.39 -8.06
CA ASN A 34 -13.93 0.80 -7.29
C ASN A 34 -13.03 1.99 -7.63
N GLU A 35 -13.55 3.21 -7.51
CA GLU A 35 -12.74 4.44 -7.62
C GLU A 35 -11.64 4.50 -6.54
N VAL A 36 -11.98 4.07 -5.33
CA VAL A 36 -11.05 3.89 -4.21
C VAL A 36 -10.82 2.40 -4.01
N LEU A 37 -9.63 1.93 -4.34
CA LEU A 37 -9.24 0.52 -4.29
C LEU A 37 -9.06 0.02 -2.84
N GLY A 38 -8.77 0.94 -1.93
CA GLY A 38 -8.52 0.65 -0.54
C GLY A 38 -8.01 1.87 0.21
N LYS A 39 -7.47 1.62 1.39
CA LYS A 39 -6.81 2.64 2.22
C LYS A 39 -5.61 2.02 2.91
N GLY A 40 -4.69 2.83 3.37
CA GLY A 40 -3.56 2.34 4.13
C GLY A 40 -2.97 3.40 5.03
N SER A 41 -1.92 2.99 5.73
CA SER A 41 -1.14 3.87 6.57
C SER A 41 0.33 3.48 6.51
N VAL A 42 1.24 4.44 6.52
CA VAL A 42 2.68 4.21 6.75
C VAL A 42 3.07 4.75 8.12
N GLN A 43 4.00 4.09 8.80
CA GLN A 43 4.54 4.52 10.07
C GLN A 43 5.97 5.03 9.88
N TRP A 44 6.18 6.30 10.15
CA TRP A 44 7.50 6.91 10.36
C TRP A 44 7.63 7.29 11.84
N GLU A 45 7.57 8.58 12.17
CA GLU A 45 7.47 9.07 13.55
C GLU A 45 6.08 8.80 14.16
N LYS A 46 5.04 8.89 13.33
CA LYS A 46 3.64 8.55 13.62
C LYS A 46 3.04 7.83 12.41
N TRP A 47 1.77 7.41 12.53
CA TRP A 47 1.02 6.86 11.42
C TRP A 47 0.47 7.97 10.54
N TYR A 48 0.61 7.81 9.23
CA TYR A 48 0.08 8.71 8.19
C TYR A 48 -0.82 7.91 7.27
N ASP A 49 -2.07 8.36 7.13
CA ASP A 49 -3.12 7.65 6.41
C ASP A 49 -3.25 8.15 4.97
N PHE A 50 -3.62 7.23 4.07
CA PHE A 50 -3.84 7.52 2.65
C PHE A 50 -4.95 6.65 2.07
N ASN A 51 -5.57 7.13 1.00
CA ASN A 51 -6.42 6.32 0.11
C ASN A 51 -5.57 5.70 -1.00
N VAL A 52 -5.99 4.53 -1.48
CA VAL A 52 -5.35 3.82 -2.58
C VAL A 52 -6.20 4.03 -3.82
N LEU A 53 -5.66 4.70 -4.82
CA LEU A 53 -6.33 4.97 -6.10
C LEU A 53 -5.57 4.29 -7.24
N GLU A 54 -6.25 3.97 -8.33
CA GLU A 54 -5.58 3.53 -9.55
C GLU A 54 -4.73 4.68 -10.12
N PHE A 55 -3.49 4.39 -10.54
CA PHE A 55 -2.61 5.37 -11.19
C PHE A 55 -2.22 4.96 -12.60
N ASP A 56 -1.66 3.76 -12.73
CA ASP A 56 -1.33 3.13 -14.01
C ASP A 56 -1.54 1.61 -13.94
N GLU A 57 -1.16 0.88 -14.99
CA GLU A 57 -1.34 -0.57 -15.09
C GLU A 57 -0.59 -1.38 -13.99
N SER A 58 0.31 -0.79 -13.22
CA SER A 58 1.18 -1.50 -12.26
C SER A 58 1.27 -0.83 -10.90
N LYS A 59 0.85 0.44 -10.80
CA LYS A 59 1.00 1.25 -9.60
C LYS A 59 -0.31 1.86 -9.16
N ALA A 60 -0.49 1.89 -7.85
CA ALA A 60 -1.52 2.67 -7.21
C ALA A 60 -0.95 4.02 -6.77
N LEU A 61 -1.77 5.07 -6.82
CA LEU A 61 -1.50 6.35 -6.20
C LEU A 61 -1.86 6.26 -4.71
N MET A 62 -1.02 6.86 -3.87
CA MET A 62 -1.31 7.12 -2.47
C MET A 62 -1.83 8.55 -2.34
N ASP A 63 -3.13 8.70 -2.17
CA ASP A 63 -3.77 9.99 -1.95
C ASP A 63 -3.77 10.28 -0.44
N TRP A 64 -2.81 11.10 0.00
CA TRP A 64 -2.56 11.37 1.41
C TRP A 64 -3.70 12.16 2.04
N ASN A 65 -4.13 11.73 3.23
CA ASN A 65 -5.15 12.45 3.99
C ASN A 65 -4.61 13.70 4.70
N ASP A 66 -3.28 13.76 4.89
CA ASP A 66 -2.60 14.88 5.54
C ASP A 66 -2.14 15.89 4.46
N THR A 67 -2.55 17.14 4.62
CA THR A 67 -2.33 18.22 3.64
C THR A 67 -0.85 18.55 3.46
N ASP A 68 -0.01 18.22 4.44
CA ASP A 68 1.44 18.45 4.37
C ASP A 68 2.11 17.64 3.24
N PHE A 69 1.45 16.57 2.76
CA PHE A 69 1.93 15.73 1.65
C PHE A 69 1.11 15.88 0.37
N ALA A 70 0.17 16.84 0.30
CA ALA A 70 -0.74 16.97 -0.83
C ALA A 70 -0.04 17.24 -2.18
N GLU A 71 1.16 17.83 -2.15
CA GLU A 71 1.96 18.08 -3.36
C GLU A 71 2.88 16.90 -3.75
N ASN A 72 3.04 15.89 -2.89
CA ASN A 72 3.90 14.76 -3.14
C ASN A 72 3.17 13.66 -3.90
N ILE A 73 3.72 13.26 -5.05
CA ILE A 73 3.25 12.06 -5.76
C ILE A 73 3.88 10.83 -5.11
N SER A 74 3.06 10.09 -4.36
CA SER A 74 3.42 8.84 -3.71
C SER A 74 2.77 7.64 -4.41
N THR A 75 3.50 6.54 -4.64
CA THR A 75 2.97 5.36 -5.36
C THR A 75 3.34 4.03 -4.70
N LEU A 76 2.50 3.01 -4.94
CA LEU A 76 2.69 1.61 -4.50
C LEU A 76 2.67 0.65 -5.69
N ASP A 77 3.61 -0.30 -5.77
CA ASP A 77 3.69 -1.32 -6.85
C ASP A 77 2.82 -2.57 -6.60
N ILE A 78 1.57 -2.35 -6.19
CA ILE A 78 0.65 -3.39 -5.73
C ILE A 78 -0.35 -3.84 -6.80
N LEU A 79 -0.49 -3.10 -7.91
CA LEU A 79 -1.45 -3.44 -8.96
C LEU A 79 -0.87 -4.54 -9.87
N ASN A 80 -1.77 -5.34 -10.45
CA ASN A 80 -1.43 -6.43 -11.39
C ASN A 80 -0.39 -7.46 -10.88
N ARG A 81 -0.38 -7.70 -9.56
CA ARG A 81 0.39 -8.78 -8.96
C ARG A 81 -0.40 -9.49 -7.86
N ARG A 82 0.00 -10.72 -7.59
CA ARG A 82 -0.49 -11.49 -6.46
C ARG A 82 0.11 -10.97 -5.16
N LEU A 83 -0.72 -10.69 -4.16
CA LEU A 83 -0.28 -10.30 -2.83
C LEU A 83 -0.19 -11.54 -1.92
N ALA A 84 0.97 -11.73 -1.28
CA ALA A 84 1.25 -12.86 -0.40
C ALA A 84 2.23 -12.48 0.71
N VAL A 85 2.20 -13.22 1.83
CA VAL A 85 3.21 -13.07 2.89
C VAL A 85 4.61 -13.33 2.32
N GLY A 86 5.55 -12.46 2.65
CA GLY A 86 6.93 -12.45 2.15
C GLY A 86 7.15 -11.60 0.90
N GLU A 87 6.10 -11.23 0.17
CA GLU A 87 6.22 -10.35 -1.00
C GLU A 87 6.62 -8.92 -0.60
N LEU A 88 7.33 -8.26 -1.51
CA LEU A 88 7.81 -6.89 -1.33
C LEU A 88 6.88 -5.89 -2.02
N ILE A 89 6.48 -4.87 -1.27
CA ILE A 89 5.79 -3.67 -1.76
C ILE A 89 6.84 -2.55 -1.86
N ARG A 90 7.03 -2.00 -3.04
CA ARG A 90 7.78 -0.78 -3.27
C ARG A 90 6.85 0.40 -3.10
N TYR A 91 7.24 1.27 -2.17
CA TYR A 91 6.65 2.59 -1.96
C TYR A 91 7.63 3.64 -2.48
N VAL A 92 7.15 4.56 -3.32
CA VAL A 92 7.94 5.69 -3.83
C VAL A 92 7.31 6.99 -3.37
N ASP A 93 8.07 7.89 -2.73
CA ASP A 93 7.62 9.22 -2.32
C ASP A 93 8.64 10.29 -2.72
N GLY A 94 8.23 11.31 -3.47
CA GLY A 94 9.14 12.40 -3.87
C GLY A 94 10.41 11.94 -4.62
N GLY A 95 10.42 10.71 -5.17
CA GLY A 95 11.60 10.08 -5.79
C GLY A 95 12.43 9.19 -4.85
N GLU A 96 12.17 9.21 -3.54
CA GLU A 96 12.74 8.26 -2.59
C GLU A 96 12.05 6.90 -2.68
N HIS A 97 12.80 5.83 -2.44
CA HIS A 97 12.33 4.45 -2.60
C HIS A 97 12.40 3.70 -1.28
N PHE A 98 11.24 3.25 -0.82
CA PHE A 98 11.08 2.41 0.36
C PHE A 98 10.61 1.02 -0.07
N THR A 99 10.99 0.01 0.69
CA THR A 99 10.59 -1.37 0.43
C THR A 99 10.03 -1.96 1.71
N TYR A 100 8.81 -2.47 1.63
CA TYR A 100 8.09 -3.10 2.74
C TYR A 100 7.87 -4.56 2.41
N ARG A 101 8.11 -5.47 3.35
CA ARG A 101 7.81 -6.89 3.20
C ARG A 101 6.50 -7.20 3.90
N ILE A 102 5.55 -7.85 3.21
CA ILE A 102 4.29 -8.30 3.81
C ILE A 102 4.61 -9.37 4.86
N ASP A 103 4.31 -9.10 6.12
CA ASP A 103 4.51 -10.04 7.21
C ASP A 103 3.24 -10.83 7.52
N GLU A 104 2.07 -10.22 7.33
CA GLU A 104 0.78 -10.84 7.67
C GLU A 104 -0.35 -10.36 6.74
N ILE A 105 -1.33 -11.24 6.48
CA ILE A 105 -2.58 -10.92 5.77
C ILE A 105 -3.76 -11.37 6.66
N LYS A 106 -4.45 -10.40 7.27
CA LYS A 106 -5.62 -10.61 8.14
C LYS A 106 -6.92 -10.57 7.34
N SER A 107 -7.92 -11.31 7.82
CA SER A 107 -9.27 -11.46 7.23
C SER A 107 -10.32 -10.81 8.11
#